data_AF-A0A9P8NRC2-F1
#
_entry.id   AF-A0A9P8NRC2-F1
#
_cell.length_a   1.000
_cell.length_b   1.000
_cell.length_c   1.000
_cell.angle_alpha   90.00
_cell.angle_beta   90.00
_cell.angle_gamma   90.00
#
_symmetry.space_group_name_H-M   'P 1'
#
loop_
_entity.id
_entity.type
_entity.pdbx_description
1 polymer ?
#
loop_
_entity_poly.entity_id
_entity_poly.type
_entity_poly.pdbx_seq_one_letter_code
_entity_poly.pdbx_strand_id
1 'polypeptide(L)'
;MSVTTKATIASFGGKLLKLSHAAASTKCEMNFNLYLPPQAFQDPSQKIPVLIYLSGLTCTADNCSEKGFFQHGASKKGIAVLYPDTSP
;
A
#
# COMPACT_ATOMS: atom_id res chain seq x y z
N MET A 1 -2.63 5.68 -16.45
CA MET A 1 -3.37 6.27 -15.32
C MET A 1 -2.35 6.93 -14.40
N SER A 2 -2.57 8.18 -14.00
CA SER A 2 -1.73 8.86 -13.02
C SER A 2 -2.14 8.45 -11.60
N VAL A 3 -1.17 8.34 -10.71
CA VAL A 3 -1.39 8.10 -9.27
C VAL A 3 -0.88 9.32 -8.52
N THR A 4 -1.69 9.86 -7.62
CA THR A 4 -1.34 10.98 -6.75
C THR A 4 -0.89 10.44 -5.40
N THR A 5 0.26 10.89 -4.92
CA THR A 5 0.72 10.57 -3.56
C THR A 5 0.16 11.58 -2.57
N LYS A 6 -0.73 11.13 -1.68
CA LYS A 6 -1.33 11.96 -0.62
C LYS A 6 -0.42 12.07 0.60
N ALA A 7 0.27 11.00 0.96
CA ALA A 7 1.23 11.00 2.07
C ALA A 7 2.32 9.93 1.88
N THR A 8 3.46 10.15 2.53
CA THR A 8 4.56 9.18 2.64
C THR A 8 4.99 9.10 4.09
N ILE A 9 4.97 7.89 4.65
CA ILE A 9 5.26 7.63 6.07
C ILE A 9 6.41 6.62 6.14
N ALA A 10 7.46 6.94 6.89
CA ALA A 10 8.55 5.99 7.14
C ALA A 10 8.07 4.86 8.08
N SER A 11 8.32 3.60 7.73
CA SER A 11 7.89 2.46 8.55
C SER A 11 8.80 1.24 8.36
N PHE A 12 9.41 0.76 9.45
CA PHE A 12 10.31 -0.40 9.50
C PHE A 12 11.39 -0.41 8.39
N GLY A 13 12.04 0.73 8.15
CA GLY A 13 13.05 0.91 7.10
C GLY A 13 12.50 1.05 5.67
N GLY A 14 11.19 0.81 5.49
CA GLY A 14 10.46 1.03 4.26
C GLY A 14 9.62 2.31 4.29
N LYS A 15 8.68 2.41 3.34
CA LYS A 15 7.75 3.56 3.22
C LYS A 15 6.32 3.05 3.02
N LEU A 16 5.38 3.57 3.81
CA LEU A 16 3.95 3.46 3.53
C LEU A 16 3.50 4.70 2.75
N LEU A 17 2.99 4.48 1.55
CA LEU A 17 2.45 5.52 0.67
C LEU A 17 0.93 5.50 0.77
N LYS A 18 0.31 6.65 1.04
CA LYS A 18 -1.13 6.84 0.85
C LYS A 18 -1.36 7.43 -0.53
N LEU A 19 -2.09 6.72 -1.39
CA LEU A 19 -2.18 6.98 -2.82
C LEU A 19 -3.65 7.13 -3.26
N SER A 20 -3.89 7.91 -4.30
CA SER A 20 -5.19 7.96 -4.99
C SER A 20 -5.06 7.94 -6.50
N HIS A 21 -6.08 7.45 -7.18
CA HIS A 21 -6.17 7.51 -8.64
C HIS A 21 -7.63 7.57 -9.10
N ALA A 22 -7.87 8.17 -10.26
CA ALA A 22 -9.16 8.03 -10.94
C ALA A 22 -9.29 6.60 -11.49
N ALA A 23 -10.23 5.83 -10.97
CA ALA A 23 -10.46 4.45 -11.36
C ALA A 23 -11.49 4.36 -12.50
N ALA A 24 -11.05 3.85 -13.65
CA ALA A 24 -11.95 3.67 -14.79
C ALA A 24 -13.03 2.59 -14.54
N SER A 25 -12.75 1.60 -13.70
CA SER A 25 -13.66 0.50 -13.38
C SER A 25 -14.83 0.92 -12.50
N THR A 26 -14.58 1.73 -11.46
CA THR A 26 -15.62 2.22 -10.53
C THR A 26 -16.14 3.62 -10.88
N LYS A 27 -15.46 4.33 -11.80
CA LYS A 27 -15.81 5.68 -12.26
C LYS A 27 -15.76 6.77 -11.17
N CYS A 28 -14.87 6.61 -10.19
CA CYS A 28 -14.64 7.56 -9.11
C CYS A 28 -13.13 7.65 -8.75
N GLU A 29 -12.77 8.55 -7.84
CA GLU A 29 -11.43 8.56 -7.24
C GLU A 29 -11.34 7.45 -6.17
N MET A 30 -10.41 6.52 -6.35
CA MET A 30 -10.15 5.44 -5.40
C MET A 30 -8.88 5.71 -4.61
N ASN A 31 -8.91 5.40 -3.31
CA ASN A 31 -7.75 5.43 -2.44
C ASN A 31 -7.16 4.03 -2.26
N PHE A 32 -5.85 3.96 -2.07
CA PHE A 32 -5.18 2.74 -1.65
C PHE A 32 -3.87 3.08 -0.95
N ASN A 33 -3.46 2.22 -0.03
CA ASN A 33 -2.17 2.35 0.63
C ASN A 33 -1.20 1.29 0.09
N LEU A 34 0.06 1.66 -0.07
CA LEU A 34 1.12 0.77 -0.53
C LEU A 34 2.31 0.84 0.42
N TYR A 35 2.61 -0.28 1.08
CA TYR A 35 3.85 -0.45 1.80
C TYR A 35 4.94 -0.97 0.88
N LEU A 36 6.05 -0.23 0.79
CA LEU A 36 7.28 -0.63 0.11
C LEU A 36 8.34 -0.99 1.16
N PRO A 37 8.87 -2.22 1.13
CA PRO A 37 9.89 -2.65 2.08
C PRO A 37 11.26 -2.02 1.73
N PRO A 38 12.24 -2.01 2.66
CA PRO A 38 13.55 -1.37 2.43
C PRO A 38 14.28 -1.89 1.18
N GLN A 39 14.10 -3.17 0.84
CA GLN A 39 14.68 -3.82 -0.34
C GLN A 39 14.23 -3.16 -1.65
N ALA A 40 13.05 -2.56 -1.69
CA ALA A 40 12.55 -1.84 -2.86
C ALA A 40 13.40 -0.60 -3.23
N PHE A 41 14.24 -0.13 -2.31
CA PHE A 41 15.09 1.06 -2.50
C PHE A 41 16.58 0.73 -2.66
N GLN A 42 16.96 -0.55 -2.55
CA GLN A 42 18.36 -0.97 -2.64
C GLN A 42 18.82 -1.13 -4.08
N ASP A 43 18.01 -1.78 -4.91
CA ASP A 43 18.30 -2.02 -6.32
C ASP A 43 17.04 -1.77 -7.18
N PRO A 44 17.07 -0.80 -8.10
CA PRO A 44 15.94 -0.53 -9.01
C PRO A 44 15.54 -1.71 -9.90
N SER A 45 16.43 -2.67 -10.15
CA SER A 45 16.16 -3.87 -10.95
C SER A 45 15.52 -5.01 -10.16
N GLN A 46 15.58 -4.93 -8.82
CA GLN A 46 15.03 -5.95 -7.94
C GLN A 46 13.50 -5.92 -7.97
N LYS A 47 12.90 -7.05 -8.36
CA LYS A 47 11.44 -7.22 -8.30
C LYS A 47 11.02 -7.60 -6.88
N ILE A 48 10.06 -6.86 -6.35
CA ILE A 48 9.50 -7.09 -5.02
C ILE A 48 8.13 -7.78 -5.14
N PRO A 49 7.91 -8.94 -4.49
CA PRO A 49 6.58 -9.56 -4.47
C PRO A 49 5.58 -8.66 -3.75
N VAL A 50 4.33 -8.68 -4.23
CA VAL A 50 3.24 -7.87 -3.68
C VAL A 50 2.18 -8.79 -3.07
N LEU A 51 1.85 -8.54 -1.80
CA LEU A 51 0.67 -9.09 -1.14
C LEU A 51 -0.47 -8.07 -1.22
N ILE A 52 -1.62 -8.48 -1.75
CA ILE A 52 -2.84 -7.65 -1.74
C ILE A 52 -3.70 -8.09 -0.56
N TYR A 53 -3.93 -7.18 0.39
CA TYR A 53 -4.79 -7.43 1.53
C TYR A 53 -6.17 -6.81 1.30
N LEU A 54 -7.21 -7.64 1.30
CA LEU A 54 -8.59 -7.20 1.14
C LEU A 54 -9.24 -7.03 2.52
N SER A 55 -9.53 -5.79 2.89
CA SER A 55 -10.21 -5.46 4.15
C SER A 55 -11.68 -5.90 4.15
N GLY A 56 -12.27 -6.01 5.34
CA GLY A 56 -13.67 -6.37 5.53
C GLY A 56 -14.63 -5.20 5.37
N LEU A 57 -15.91 -5.45 5.67
CA LEU A 57 -16.97 -4.43 5.67
C LEU A 57 -16.59 -3.21 6.52
N THR A 58 -17.05 -2.04 6.08
CA THR A 58 -16.84 -0.72 6.72
C THR A 58 -15.38 -0.26 6.85
N CYS A 59 -14.42 -0.95 6.23
CA CYS A 59 -13.01 -0.60 6.28
C CYS A 59 -12.60 0.30 5.12
N THR A 60 -11.57 1.11 5.33
CA THR A 60 -10.85 1.81 4.26
C THR A 60 -9.45 1.19 4.08
N ALA A 61 -8.66 1.76 3.16
CA ALA A 61 -7.24 1.44 3.02
C ALA A 61 -6.43 1.66 4.33
N ASP A 62 -6.91 2.53 5.22
CA ASP A 62 -6.20 2.89 6.44
C ASP A 62 -6.30 1.82 7.52
N ASN A 63 -7.46 1.17 7.69
CA ASN A 63 -7.73 0.24 8.79
C ASN A 63 -6.61 -0.78 9.02
N CYS A 64 -6.31 -1.60 8.02
CA CYS A 64 -5.27 -2.63 8.15
C CYS A 64 -3.86 -2.04 8.06
N SER A 65 -3.65 -1.00 7.26
CA SER A 65 -2.33 -0.38 7.13
C SER A 65 -1.85 0.24 8.45
N GLU A 66 -2.77 0.72 9.30
CA GLU A 66 -2.44 1.34 10.59
C GLU A 66 -2.52 0.35 11.76
N LYS A 67 -3.47 -0.62 11.72
CA LYS A 67 -3.76 -1.49 12.87
C LYS A 67 -3.32 -2.95 12.68
N GLY A 68 -3.04 -3.39 11.46
CA GLY A 68 -2.72 -4.78 11.14
C GLY A 68 -1.28 -5.19 11.38
N PHE A 69 -0.37 -4.24 11.61
CA PHE A 69 1.05 -4.46 11.93
C PHE A 69 1.83 -5.34 10.92
N PHE A 70 1.35 -5.49 9.68
CA PHE A 70 1.99 -6.32 8.66
C PHE A 70 3.35 -5.79 8.21
N GLN A 71 3.57 -4.49 8.29
CA GLN A 71 4.77 -3.80 7.77
C GLN A 71 6.06 -4.33 8.38
N HIS A 72 6.04 -4.69 9.67
CA HIS A 72 7.21 -5.29 10.34
C HIS A 72 7.60 -6.64 9.72
N GLY A 73 6.62 -7.54 9.53
CA GLY A 73 6.86 -8.84 8.90
C GLY A 73 7.21 -8.73 7.41
N ALA A 74 6.53 -7.82 6.72
CA ALA A 74 6.74 -7.52 5.31
C ALA A 74 8.15 -6.96 5.03
N SER A 75 8.63 -6.06 5.89
CA SER A 75 10.00 -5.52 5.84
C SER A 75 11.06 -6.62 5.92
N LYS A 76 10.93 -7.52 6.90
CA LYS A 76 11.88 -8.64 7.10
C LYS A 76 11.92 -9.60 5.92
N LYS A 77 10.77 -9.82 5.27
CA LYS A 77 10.63 -10.76 4.15
C LYS A 77 10.81 -10.13 2.78
N GLY A 78 10.97 -8.80 2.70
CA GLY A 78 11.05 -8.08 1.43
C GLY A 78 9.77 -8.20 0.61
N ILE A 79 8.60 -8.04 1.26
CA ILE A 79 7.29 -8.10 0.61
C ILE A 79 6.66 -6.70 0.64
N ALA A 80 6.13 -6.25 -0.49
CA ALA A 80 5.27 -5.07 -0.54
C ALA A 80 3.83 -5.46 -0.19
N VAL A 81 3.09 -4.56 0.46
CA VAL A 81 1.69 -4.81 0.83
C VAL A 81 0.80 -3.71 0.28
N LEU A 82 -0.20 -4.08 -0.51
CA LEU A 82 -1.20 -3.18 -1.07
C LEU A 82 -2.53 -3.34 -0.33
N TYR A 83 -3.09 -2.22 0.10
CA TYR A 83 -4.35 -2.12 0.83
C TYR A 83 -5.33 -1.25 0.00
N PRO A 84 -6.21 -1.85 -0.80
CA PRO A 84 -7.24 -1.10 -1.52
C PRO A 84 -8.36 -0.67 -0.57
N ASP A 85 -9.05 0.43 -0.91
CA ASP A 85 -10.30 0.80 -0.25
C ASP A 85 -11.42 -0.24 -0.54
N THR A 86 -12.42 -0.31 0.33
CA THR A 86 -13.59 -1.18 0.15
C THR A 86 -14.82 -0.43 -0.37
N SER A 87 -14.76 0.91 -0.45
CA SER A 87 -15.87 1.76 -0.89
C SER A 87 -15.43 2.70 -2.03
N PRO A 88 -16.18 2.76 -3.15
CA PRO A 88 -16.06 3.80 -4.18
C PRO A 88 -16.58 5.17 -3.76
#